data_AF-A0A7C3EGM3-F1
#
_entry.id   AF-A0A7C3EGM3-F1
#
_cell.length_a   1.000
_cell.length_b   1.000
_cell.length_c   1.000
_cell.angle_alpha   90.00
_cell.angle_beta   90.00
_cell.angle_gamma   90.00
#
_symmetry.space_group_name_H-M   'P 1'
#
loop_
_entity.id
_entity.type
_entity.pdbx_description
1 polymer ?
#
loop_
_entity_poly.entity_id
_entity_poly.type
_entity_poly.pdbx_seq_one_letter_code
_entity_poly.pdbx_strand_id
1 'polypeptide(L)'
;WETRLNNTVPVYLVKCDEFFDRGNLYGTAQGDYRDNAQRFIFFSRCALEACIKLGYAPDIVHCHDWQAGLVPVYLKTRYRNQPGFSNTASVFTIHNIAYQGLFDKNAFSLTGLPDSLFGIDGLEYWGNMSILKGALIFSDVINTVSRKYSQEIQTPEFGYGMEGILARRRDDLYGILNGVDYDEWNPATDRYIAAHYTSADLSGKHLCKKDVLKDYNLPARLGSRPLLGVISRLADQKGFDLLAAIIDQLMAIDLGFVLLGTGEQKYHDLFMAIAQKYPRKAGIKIAYNNALAHKIEAGCDIFLMPSRYEPCGLNQIYSLKYGTVPVVRATGGLDDTIMDYDERTGQGNGFKFTEYRADDFFHAIQRALTLYANPAEWSRLVKNCMAYDFSWEQSARQYLELYGMAIQKVKREEKSIG
;
A
#
# COMPACT_ATOMS: atom_id res chain seq x y z
N TRP A 1 -23.34 15.44 -4.74
CA TRP A 1 -23.20 16.29 -3.54
C TRP A 1 -21.83 16.95 -3.57
N GLU A 2 -21.68 18.11 -2.95
CA GLU A 2 -20.38 18.77 -2.77
C GLU A 2 -20.05 18.86 -1.27
N THR A 3 -18.79 18.62 -0.93
CA THR A 3 -18.21 18.85 0.40
C THR A 3 -16.78 19.36 0.23
N ARG A 4 -16.03 19.54 1.32
CA ARG A 4 -14.64 20.02 1.29
C ARG A 4 -13.73 19.20 2.17
N LEU A 5 -12.56 18.82 1.64
CA LEU A 5 -11.43 18.29 2.40
C LEU A 5 -10.59 19.46 2.94
N ASN A 6 -10.30 19.46 4.24
CA ASN A 6 -9.53 20.50 4.93
C ASN A 6 -10.01 21.94 4.64
N ASN A 7 -11.32 22.12 4.38
CA ASN A 7 -11.97 23.37 3.97
C ASN A 7 -11.49 23.99 2.64
N THR A 8 -10.50 23.41 1.97
CA THR A 8 -9.84 24.00 0.80
C THR A 8 -10.06 23.23 -0.48
N VAL A 9 -10.12 21.89 -0.42
CA VAL A 9 -10.24 21.04 -1.62
C VAL A 9 -11.71 20.67 -1.82
N PRO A 10 -12.35 21.07 -2.94
CA PRO A 10 -13.73 20.67 -3.23
C PRO A 10 -13.79 19.18 -3.52
N VAL A 11 -14.81 18.51 -2.96
CA VAL A 11 -15.05 17.07 -3.12
C VAL A 11 -16.45 16.87 -3.65
N TYR A 12 -16.54 16.28 -4.84
CA TYR A 12 -17.82 15.93 -5.45
C TYR A 12 -18.12 14.45 -5.22
N LEU A 13 -19.25 14.17 -4.58
CA LEU A 13 -19.72 12.83 -4.24
C LEU A 13 -20.82 12.41 -5.21
N VAL A 14 -20.62 11.28 -5.89
CA VAL A 14 -21.59 10.64 -6.75
C VAL A 14 -22.58 9.86 -5.89
N LYS A 15 -23.88 10.18 -5.97
CA LYS A 15 -24.95 9.49 -5.25
C LYS A 15 -25.80 8.70 -6.23
N CYS A 16 -25.99 7.42 -5.93
CA CYS A 16 -26.97 6.52 -6.53
C CYS A 16 -27.24 5.42 -5.50
N ASP A 17 -28.39 5.49 -4.83
CA ASP A 17 -28.66 4.66 -3.64
C ASP A 17 -28.64 3.17 -4.00
N GLU A 18 -29.18 2.81 -5.16
CA GLU A 18 -29.11 1.45 -5.70
C GLU A 18 -27.67 0.89 -5.76
N PHE A 19 -26.69 1.74 -6.11
CA PHE A 19 -25.30 1.33 -6.28
C PHE A 19 -24.43 1.50 -5.03
N PHE A 20 -24.69 2.51 -4.20
CA PHE A 20 -23.74 2.92 -3.16
C PHE A 20 -24.30 2.90 -1.74
N ASP A 21 -25.62 2.80 -1.53
CA ASP A 21 -26.20 2.66 -0.19
C ASP A 21 -26.14 1.20 0.30
N ARG A 22 -24.93 0.77 0.72
CA ARG A 22 -24.63 -0.63 1.07
C ARG A 22 -23.66 -0.71 2.25
N GLY A 23 -23.70 -1.84 2.97
CA GLY A 23 -22.85 -2.07 4.14
C GLY A 23 -21.36 -2.35 3.85
N ASN A 24 -21.00 -2.67 2.60
CA ASN A 24 -19.60 -2.86 2.17
C ASN A 24 -19.36 -2.21 0.81
N LEU A 25 -18.09 -1.93 0.48
CA LEU A 25 -17.71 -1.19 -0.72
C LEU A 25 -17.79 -2.02 -2.02
N TYR A 26 -17.17 -3.20 -2.03
CA TYR A 26 -16.97 -4.00 -3.26
C TYR A 26 -17.64 -5.38 -3.22
N GLY A 27 -17.91 -5.91 -2.04
CA GLY A 27 -18.45 -7.27 -1.86
C GLY A 27 -18.60 -7.62 -0.38
N THR A 28 -19.01 -8.84 -0.11
CA THR A 28 -19.10 -9.41 1.24
C THR A 28 -18.06 -10.52 1.41
N ALA A 29 -18.07 -11.21 2.56
CA ALA A 29 -17.25 -12.42 2.75
C ALA A 29 -17.55 -13.54 1.71
N GLN A 30 -18.67 -13.45 0.98
CA GLN A 30 -19.06 -14.38 -0.07
C GLN A 30 -18.51 -13.99 -1.46
N GLY A 31 -17.81 -12.86 -1.58
CA GLY A 31 -17.20 -12.38 -2.80
C GLY A 31 -17.74 -11.03 -3.27
N ASP A 32 -17.30 -10.62 -4.45
CA ASP A 32 -17.64 -9.34 -5.08
C ASP A 32 -19.13 -9.22 -5.38
N TYR A 33 -19.65 -7.99 -5.28
CA TYR A 33 -21.01 -7.71 -5.75
C TYR A 33 -21.10 -7.92 -7.26
N ARG A 34 -22.14 -8.65 -7.68
CA ARG A 34 -22.35 -9.02 -9.09
C ARG A 34 -22.54 -7.83 -10.01
N ASP A 35 -22.97 -6.70 -9.48
CA ASP A 35 -23.22 -5.47 -10.22
C ASP A 35 -22.05 -4.47 -10.18
N ASN A 36 -20.86 -4.89 -9.72
CA ASN A 36 -19.68 -4.03 -9.68
C ASN A 36 -19.36 -3.39 -11.04
N ALA A 37 -19.55 -4.11 -12.15
CA ALA A 37 -19.39 -3.52 -13.48
C ALA A 37 -20.30 -2.30 -13.67
N GLN A 38 -21.60 -2.46 -13.43
CA GLN A 38 -22.61 -1.40 -13.54
C GLN A 38 -22.23 -0.19 -12.69
N ARG A 39 -21.87 -0.43 -11.43
CA ARG A 39 -21.56 0.60 -10.43
C ARG A 39 -20.39 1.48 -10.87
N PHE A 40 -19.30 0.86 -11.33
CA PHE A 40 -18.08 1.60 -11.66
C PHE A 40 -18.05 2.11 -13.12
N ILE A 41 -18.83 1.51 -14.02
CA ILE A 41 -19.19 2.12 -15.32
C ILE A 41 -19.97 3.42 -15.08
N PHE A 42 -21.00 3.36 -14.22
CA PHE A 42 -21.80 4.54 -13.84
C PHE A 42 -20.93 5.63 -13.22
N PHE A 43 -20.11 5.27 -12.22
CA PHE A 43 -19.19 6.21 -11.57
C PHE A 43 -18.25 6.90 -12.57
N SER A 44 -17.59 6.12 -13.43
CA SER A 44 -16.63 6.64 -14.41
C SER A 44 -17.26 7.62 -15.40
N ARG A 45 -18.48 7.32 -15.88
CA ARG A 45 -19.22 8.25 -16.75
C ARG A 45 -19.69 9.48 -15.99
N CYS A 46 -20.21 9.30 -14.78
CA CYS A 46 -20.70 10.39 -13.95
C CYS A 46 -19.61 11.42 -13.64
N ALA A 47 -18.36 10.99 -13.40
CA ALA A 47 -17.24 11.89 -13.15
C ALA A 47 -16.98 12.86 -14.33
N LEU A 48 -16.97 12.36 -15.56
CA LEU A 48 -16.76 13.18 -16.77
C LEU A 48 -17.98 14.07 -17.06
N GLU A 49 -19.20 13.52 -16.95
CA GLU A 49 -20.44 14.29 -17.13
C GLU A 49 -20.59 15.41 -16.10
N ALA A 50 -20.17 15.17 -14.85
CA ALA A 50 -20.19 16.19 -13.80
C ALA A 50 -19.27 17.37 -14.17
N CYS A 51 -18.08 17.12 -14.71
CA CYS A 51 -17.18 18.18 -15.17
C CYS A 51 -17.87 19.07 -16.22
N ILE A 52 -18.54 18.48 -17.22
CA ILE A 52 -19.29 19.22 -18.23
C ILE A 52 -20.40 20.06 -17.59
N LYS A 53 -21.22 19.44 -16.74
CA LYS A 53 -22.37 20.10 -16.11
C LYS A 53 -21.98 21.22 -15.15
N LEU A 54 -20.82 21.10 -14.52
CA LEU A 54 -20.25 22.12 -13.63
C LEU A 54 -19.43 23.17 -14.37
N GLY A 55 -19.23 23.03 -15.70
CA GLY A 55 -18.36 23.92 -16.47
C GLY A 55 -16.89 23.83 -16.07
N TYR A 56 -16.46 22.67 -15.57
CA TYR A 56 -15.10 22.40 -15.13
C TYR A 56 -14.33 21.65 -16.22
N ALA A 57 -13.20 22.21 -16.66
CA ALA A 57 -12.32 21.64 -17.67
C ALA A 57 -10.97 21.30 -17.01
N PRO A 58 -10.75 20.04 -16.58
CA PRO A 58 -9.52 19.68 -15.89
C PRO A 58 -8.33 19.59 -16.85
N ASP A 59 -7.17 20.10 -16.45
CA ASP A 59 -5.91 19.81 -17.16
C ASP A 59 -5.52 18.33 -17.03
N ILE A 60 -5.86 17.71 -15.90
CA ILE A 60 -5.52 16.33 -15.57
C ILE A 60 -6.70 15.62 -14.93
N VAL A 61 -6.94 14.38 -15.34
CA VAL A 61 -7.79 13.45 -14.63
C VAL A 61 -6.94 12.29 -14.14
N HIS A 62 -6.73 12.22 -12.82
CA HIS A 62 -5.97 11.16 -12.18
C HIS A 62 -6.92 10.08 -11.65
N CYS A 63 -6.82 8.89 -12.23
CA CYS A 63 -7.65 7.75 -11.94
C CYS A 63 -6.89 6.73 -11.09
N HIS A 64 -7.57 6.14 -10.10
CA HIS A 64 -6.98 5.18 -9.18
C HIS A 64 -7.68 3.83 -9.31
N ASP A 65 -6.89 2.79 -9.63
CA ASP A 65 -7.33 1.40 -9.81
C ASP A 65 -8.51 1.20 -10.79
N TRP A 66 -8.94 -0.05 -10.94
CA TRP A 66 -9.94 -0.44 -11.93
C TRP A 66 -11.28 0.29 -11.76
N GLN A 67 -11.62 0.76 -10.55
CA GLN A 67 -12.87 1.45 -10.25
C GLN A 67 -13.04 2.75 -11.06
N ALA A 68 -11.93 3.45 -11.34
CA ALA A 68 -11.90 4.64 -12.19
C ALA A 68 -11.27 4.36 -13.57
N GLY A 69 -10.94 3.10 -13.88
CA GLY A 69 -10.15 2.74 -15.07
C GLY A 69 -10.86 2.98 -16.41
N LEU A 70 -12.19 3.12 -16.43
CA LEU A 70 -12.92 3.48 -17.65
C LEU A 70 -12.84 4.96 -18.01
N VAL A 71 -12.51 5.84 -17.05
CA VAL A 71 -12.38 7.27 -17.30
C VAL A 71 -11.36 7.60 -18.41
N PRO A 72 -10.11 7.10 -18.41
CA PRO A 72 -9.17 7.34 -19.51
C PRO A 72 -9.66 6.75 -20.84
N VAL A 73 -10.34 5.60 -20.81
CA VAL A 73 -10.94 4.99 -22.01
C VAL A 73 -11.99 5.93 -22.61
N TYR A 74 -12.92 6.43 -21.79
CA TYR A 74 -13.93 7.39 -22.22
C TYR A 74 -13.32 8.70 -22.70
N LEU A 75 -12.30 9.21 -21.99
CA LEU A 75 -11.61 10.43 -22.35
C LEU A 75 -11.04 10.35 -23.77
N LYS A 76 -10.32 9.26 -24.11
CA LYS A 76 -9.71 9.10 -25.43
C LYS A 76 -10.69 8.76 -26.55
N THR A 77 -11.88 8.23 -26.24
CA THR A 77 -12.81 7.69 -27.24
C THR A 77 -14.06 8.54 -27.46
N ARG A 78 -14.76 8.91 -26.39
CA ARG A 78 -16.04 9.64 -26.46
C ARG A 78 -15.92 11.13 -26.16
N TYR A 79 -15.01 11.50 -25.26
CA TYR A 79 -14.89 12.87 -24.77
C TYR A 79 -13.72 13.65 -25.38
N ARG A 80 -12.84 13.02 -26.16
CA ARG A 80 -11.64 13.65 -26.72
C ARG A 80 -11.91 14.94 -27.48
N ASN A 81 -13.02 14.98 -28.22
CA ASN A 81 -13.40 16.14 -29.02
C ASN A 81 -14.45 17.03 -28.34
N GLN A 82 -14.80 16.74 -27.08
CA GLN A 82 -15.73 17.58 -26.32
C GLN A 82 -15.01 18.82 -25.81
N PRO A 83 -15.63 20.02 -25.88
CA PRO A 83 -15.09 21.22 -25.28
C PRO A 83 -14.75 20.99 -23.79
N GLY A 84 -13.54 21.37 -23.39
CA GLY A 84 -13.04 21.20 -22.03
C GLY A 84 -12.24 19.92 -21.78
N PHE A 85 -12.18 18.98 -22.73
CA PHE A 85 -11.44 17.71 -22.57
C PHE A 85 -10.35 17.44 -23.61
N SER A 86 -10.29 18.22 -24.69
CA SER A 86 -9.33 17.97 -25.79
C SER A 86 -7.87 17.96 -25.33
N ASN A 87 -7.54 18.83 -24.37
CA ASN A 87 -6.21 18.98 -23.80
C ASN A 87 -6.02 18.25 -22.45
N THR A 88 -7.03 17.53 -21.97
CA THR A 88 -6.98 16.88 -20.66
C THR A 88 -6.08 15.65 -20.72
N ALA A 89 -5.08 15.62 -19.85
CA ALA A 89 -4.22 14.45 -19.67
C ALA A 89 -4.83 13.46 -18.68
N SER A 90 -4.58 12.18 -18.90
CA SER A 90 -5.00 11.09 -18.02
C SER A 90 -3.80 10.44 -17.34
N VAL A 91 -3.86 10.38 -16.01
CA VAL A 91 -2.89 9.66 -15.18
C VAL A 91 -3.60 8.50 -14.52
N PHE A 92 -2.96 7.34 -14.46
CA PHE A 92 -3.54 6.15 -13.85
C PHE A 92 -2.60 5.51 -12.83
N THR A 93 -3.01 5.49 -11.56
CA THR A 93 -2.29 4.78 -10.49
C THR A 93 -2.80 3.36 -10.35
N ILE A 94 -1.88 2.40 -10.40
CA ILE A 94 -2.07 1.01 -9.98
C ILE A 94 -1.60 0.89 -8.52
N HIS A 95 -2.49 0.65 -7.56
CA HIS A 95 -2.08 0.36 -6.19
C HIS A 95 -1.77 -1.13 -6.00
N ASN A 96 -2.48 -1.99 -6.72
CA ASN A 96 -2.25 -3.44 -6.69
C ASN A 96 -2.78 -4.09 -7.98
N ILE A 97 -1.87 -4.72 -8.72
CA ILE A 97 -2.15 -5.25 -10.07
C ILE A 97 -3.02 -6.51 -10.03
N ALA A 98 -3.16 -7.15 -8.87
CA ALA A 98 -4.01 -8.32 -8.69
C ALA A 98 -5.51 -7.98 -8.84
N TYR A 99 -5.93 -6.73 -8.62
CA TYR A 99 -7.33 -6.30 -8.76
C TYR A 99 -7.58 -5.67 -10.12
N GLN A 100 -8.01 -6.50 -11.08
CA GLN A 100 -8.06 -6.11 -12.50
C GLN A 100 -9.43 -5.64 -13.00
N GLY A 101 -10.46 -5.70 -12.15
CA GLY A 101 -11.85 -5.43 -12.55
C GLY A 101 -12.28 -6.31 -13.72
N LEU A 102 -12.19 -7.64 -13.54
CA LEU A 102 -12.59 -8.64 -14.53
C LEU A 102 -14.09 -8.90 -14.47
N PHE A 103 -14.76 -8.75 -15.60
CA PHE A 103 -16.20 -8.93 -15.73
C PHE A 103 -16.54 -9.76 -16.96
N ASP A 104 -17.66 -10.48 -16.92
CA ASP A 104 -18.17 -11.22 -18.08
C ASP A 104 -18.34 -10.28 -19.29
N LYS A 105 -18.10 -10.79 -20.51
CA LYS A 105 -18.21 -10.02 -21.76
C LYS A 105 -19.54 -9.27 -21.91
N ASN A 106 -20.64 -9.79 -21.37
CA ASN A 106 -21.95 -9.18 -21.49
C ASN A 106 -22.00 -7.80 -20.80
N ALA A 107 -21.15 -7.58 -19.79
CA ALA A 107 -21.02 -6.30 -19.11
C ALA A 107 -20.44 -5.21 -20.03
N PHE A 108 -19.74 -5.56 -21.12
CA PHE A 108 -19.15 -4.59 -22.04
C PHE A 108 -20.20 -3.70 -22.69
N SER A 109 -21.38 -4.25 -23.04
CA SER A 109 -22.47 -3.49 -23.65
C SER A 109 -22.95 -2.32 -22.78
N LEU A 110 -22.84 -2.44 -21.46
CA LEU A 110 -23.23 -1.41 -20.49
C LEU A 110 -22.30 -0.19 -20.54
N THR A 111 -21.06 -0.35 -21.03
CA THR A 111 -20.10 0.76 -21.15
C THR A 111 -20.54 1.77 -22.21
N GLY A 112 -21.35 1.33 -23.19
CA GLY A 112 -21.71 2.10 -24.37
C GLY A 112 -20.54 2.43 -25.29
N LEU A 113 -19.39 1.75 -25.14
CA LEU A 113 -18.23 1.87 -26.01
C LEU A 113 -18.46 1.13 -27.34
N PRO A 114 -17.79 1.52 -28.44
CA PRO A 114 -17.85 0.77 -29.70
C PRO A 114 -17.33 -0.66 -29.53
N ASP A 115 -17.95 -1.62 -30.22
CA ASP A 115 -17.58 -3.05 -30.17
C ASP A 115 -16.11 -3.31 -30.56
N SER A 116 -15.50 -2.44 -31.37
CA SER A 116 -14.07 -2.51 -31.72
C SER A 116 -13.14 -2.40 -30.51
N LEU A 117 -13.60 -1.81 -29.40
CA LEU A 117 -12.84 -1.73 -28.15
C LEU A 117 -12.95 -2.99 -27.29
N PHE A 118 -13.79 -3.96 -27.67
CA PHE A 118 -13.77 -5.31 -27.10
C PHE A 118 -12.85 -6.22 -27.94
N GLY A 119 -11.58 -5.84 -28.02
CA GLY A 119 -10.53 -6.59 -28.70
C GLY A 119 -9.20 -6.57 -27.94
N ILE A 120 -8.18 -7.20 -28.51
CA ILE A 120 -6.87 -7.35 -27.89
C ILE A 120 -6.18 -6.00 -27.61
N ASP A 121 -6.44 -5.00 -28.45
CA ASP A 121 -5.95 -3.62 -28.28
C ASP A 121 -6.90 -2.75 -27.44
N GLY A 122 -7.95 -3.35 -26.88
CA GLY A 122 -8.92 -2.70 -26.01
C GLY A 122 -9.12 -3.46 -24.69
N LEU A 123 -10.37 -3.57 -24.24
CA LEU A 123 -10.72 -4.05 -22.91
C LEU A 123 -10.86 -5.58 -22.82
N GLU A 124 -10.86 -6.30 -23.95
CA GLU A 124 -11.00 -7.76 -23.94
C GLU A 124 -9.81 -8.42 -23.25
N TYR A 125 -10.07 -9.39 -22.39
CA TYR A 125 -9.03 -10.13 -21.68
C TYR A 125 -9.50 -11.56 -21.41
N TRP A 126 -9.00 -12.51 -22.20
CA TRP A 126 -9.34 -13.94 -22.17
C TRP A 126 -10.85 -14.22 -22.21
N GLY A 127 -11.55 -13.55 -23.13
CA GLY A 127 -12.98 -13.67 -23.34
C GLY A 127 -13.84 -12.85 -22.37
N ASN A 128 -13.22 -12.15 -21.41
CA ASN A 128 -13.86 -11.26 -20.45
C ASN A 128 -13.51 -9.80 -20.74
N MET A 129 -14.10 -8.87 -19.97
CA MET A 129 -13.74 -7.46 -19.95
C MET A 129 -12.82 -7.18 -18.75
N SER A 130 -11.66 -6.56 -18.98
CA SER A 130 -10.81 -6.01 -17.92
C SER A 130 -10.83 -4.49 -17.98
N ILE A 131 -11.37 -3.85 -16.92
CA ILE A 131 -11.34 -2.39 -16.82
C ILE A 131 -9.91 -1.88 -16.58
N LEU A 132 -9.12 -2.59 -15.76
CA LEU A 132 -7.72 -2.24 -15.54
C LEU A 132 -6.94 -2.24 -16.86
N LYS A 133 -7.09 -3.29 -17.69
CA LYS A 133 -6.45 -3.37 -19.00
C LYS A 133 -6.78 -2.16 -19.87
N GLY A 134 -8.05 -1.76 -19.90
CA GLY A 134 -8.48 -0.54 -20.58
C GLY A 134 -7.71 0.68 -20.09
N ALA A 135 -7.60 0.88 -18.77
CA ALA A 135 -6.83 1.99 -18.23
C ALA A 135 -5.34 1.94 -18.65
N LEU A 136 -4.70 0.76 -18.56
CA LEU A 136 -3.30 0.57 -18.96
C LEU A 136 -3.05 0.86 -20.45
N ILE A 137 -4.05 0.69 -21.31
CA ILE A 137 -3.92 0.97 -22.75
C ILE A 137 -4.18 2.45 -23.03
N PHE A 138 -5.21 3.05 -22.44
CA PHE A 138 -5.72 4.35 -22.85
C PHE A 138 -5.18 5.54 -22.04
N SER A 139 -4.58 5.31 -20.88
CA SER A 139 -3.98 6.40 -20.08
C SER A 139 -2.73 6.99 -20.75
N ASP A 140 -2.54 8.30 -20.60
CA ASP A 140 -1.34 8.98 -21.12
C ASP A 140 -0.10 8.57 -20.35
N VAL A 141 -0.22 8.54 -19.03
CA VAL A 141 0.84 8.15 -18.09
C VAL A 141 0.27 7.20 -17.04
N ILE A 142 1.08 6.24 -16.62
CA ILE A 142 0.75 5.23 -15.62
C ILE A 142 1.74 5.37 -14.47
N ASN A 143 1.28 5.31 -13.23
CA ASN A 143 2.17 5.13 -12.10
C ASN A 143 1.74 3.98 -11.20
N THR A 144 2.65 3.56 -10.34
CA THR A 144 2.36 2.66 -9.23
C THR A 144 3.10 3.14 -7.99
N VAL A 145 2.84 2.47 -6.87
CA VAL A 145 3.12 2.98 -5.51
C VAL A 145 4.56 2.74 -5.03
N SER A 146 5.47 2.31 -5.91
CA SER A 146 6.92 2.26 -5.67
C SER A 146 7.68 2.02 -6.98
N ARG A 147 8.97 2.36 -7.02
CA ARG A 147 9.86 2.16 -8.18
C ARG A 147 10.18 0.69 -8.38
N LYS A 148 10.49 -0.04 -7.30
CA LYS A 148 10.74 -1.47 -7.39
C LYS A 148 9.50 -2.20 -7.89
N TYR A 149 8.33 -1.88 -7.37
CA TYR A 149 7.10 -2.54 -7.80
C TYR A 149 6.77 -2.23 -9.26
N SER A 150 7.06 -1.01 -9.76
CA SER A 150 6.88 -0.68 -11.19
C SER A 150 7.73 -1.57 -12.11
N GLN A 151 8.88 -2.05 -11.64
CA GLN A 151 9.73 -3.00 -12.35
C GLN A 151 9.21 -4.42 -12.19
N GLU A 152 8.83 -4.82 -10.97
CA GLU A 152 8.35 -6.17 -10.65
C GLU A 152 7.10 -6.55 -11.45
N ILE A 153 6.10 -5.67 -11.54
CA ILE A 153 4.84 -5.95 -12.26
C ILE A 153 5.01 -6.12 -13.78
N GLN A 154 6.20 -5.85 -14.32
CA GLN A 154 6.55 -6.15 -15.72
C GLN A 154 7.09 -7.57 -15.90
N THR A 155 7.13 -8.37 -14.83
CA THR A 155 7.56 -9.77 -14.86
C THR A 155 6.39 -10.73 -14.70
N PRO A 156 6.46 -11.97 -15.21
CA PRO A 156 5.38 -12.95 -15.03
C PRO A 156 5.06 -13.29 -13.57
N GLU A 157 6.04 -13.17 -12.67
CA GLU A 157 5.85 -13.48 -11.24
C GLU A 157 4.90 -12.51 -10.55
N PHE A 158 4.97 -11.22 -10.89
CA PHE A 158 4.19 -10.17 -10.22
C PHE A 158 3.20 -9.44 -11.13
N GLY A 159 3.20 -9.71 -12.44
CA GLY A 159 2.39 -8.98 -13.41
C GLY A 159 0.93 -9.44 -13.51
N TYR A 160 0.58 -10.60 -12.97
CA TYR A 160 -0.78 -11.16 -13.01
C TYR A 160 -1.37 -11.22 -14.44
N GLY A 161 -0.54 -11.46 -15.45
CA GLY A 161 -0.91 -11.51 -16.87
C GLY A 161 -0.94 -10.14 -17.57
N MET A 162 -0.70 -9.04 -16.85
CA MET A 162 -0.58 -7.69 -17.40
C MET A 162 0.86 -7.32 -17.76
N GLU A 163 1.84 -8.17 -17.44
CA GLU A 163 3.27 -7.89 -17.63
C GLU A 163 3.61 -7.51 -19.08
N GLY A 164 2.99 -8.16 -20.07
CA GLY A 164 3.23 -7.84 -21.48
C GLY A 164 2.71 -6.47 -21.89
N ILE A 165 1.61 -6.00 -21.27
CA ILE A 165 1.06 -4.67 -21.52
C ILE A 165 1.93 -3.62 -20.83
N LEU A 166 2.29 -3.86 -19.57
CA LEU A 166 3.12 -2.96 -18.78
C LEU A 166 4.52 -2.82 -19.38
N ALA A 167 5.14 -3.89 -19.86
CA ALA A 167 6.43 -3.86 -20.54
C ALA A 167 6.39 -3.03 -21.84
N ARG A 168 5.28 -3.08 -22.60
CA ARG A 168 5.08 -2.19 -23.77
C ARG A 168 4.88 -0.73 -23.38
N ARG A 169 4.33 -0.48 -22.19
CA ARG A 169 4.11 0.86 -21.62
C ARG A 169 5.22 1.32 -20.68
N ARG A 170 6.39 0.66 -20.68
CA ARG A 170 7.47 0.91 -19.71
C ARG A 170 7.93 2.35 -19.65
N ASP A 171 7.95 3.05 -20.80
CA ASP A 171 8.43 4.43 -20.90
C ASP A 171 7.41 5.44 -20.33
N ASP A 172 6.17 4.98 -20.09
CA ASP A 172 5.08 5.72 -19.46
C ASP A 172 4.74 5.20 -18.05
N LEU A 173 5.50 4.23 -17.52
CA LEU A 173 5.23 3.58 -16.24
C LEU A 173 6.21 4.07 -15.18
N TYR A 174 5.68 4.79 -14.20
CA TYR A 174 6.48 5.42 -13.14
C TYR A 174 6.20 4.79 -11.77
N GLY A 175 7.18 4.83 -10.88
CA GLY A 175 7.01 4.41 -9.48
C GLY A 175 7.15 5.60 -8.54
N ILE A 176 6.10 5.89 -7.78
CA ILE A 176 6.07 6.97 -6.80
C ILE A 176 5.63 6.37 -5.47
N LEU A 177 6.49 6.45 -4.45
CA LEU A 177 6.16 5.96 -3.11
C LEU A 177 4.95 6.69 -2.54
N ASN A 178 4.21 5.99 -1.67
CA ASN A 178 3.19 6.64 -0.86
C ASN A 178 3.83 7.58 0.16
N GLY A 179 3.13 8.66 0.47
CA GLY A 179 3.46 9.53 1.59
C GLY A 179 2.78 9.10 2.87
N VAL A 180 3.37 9.46 4.00
CA VAL A 180 2.75 9.35 5.33
C VAL A 180 2.38 10.72 5.86
N ASP A 181 1.23 10.78 6.55
CA ASP A 181 0.81 11.92 7.34
C ASP A 181 1.50 11.88 8.71
N TYR A 182 2.51 12.73 8.90
CA TYR A 182 3.23 12.87 10.16
C TYR A 182 2.49 13.75 11.18
N ASP A 183 1.33 14.32 10.86
CA ASP A 183 0.46 14.91 11.89
C ASP A 183 -0.27 13.80 12.68
N GLU A 184 -0.58 12.68 12.02
CA GLU A 184 -1.14 11.49 12.66
C GLU A 184 -0.06 10.55 13.21
N TRP A 185 0.99 10.27 12.44
CA TRP A 185 2.03 9.29 12.77
C TRP A 185 3.32 9.96 13.22
N ASN A 186 3.37 10.40 14.47
CA ASN A 186 4.56 11.05 15.02
C ASN A 186 4.69 10.84 16.54
N PRO A 187 5.74 10.15 17.02
CA PRO A 187 5.90 9.88 18.45
C PRO A 187 6.08 11.12 19.33
N ALA A 188 6.32 12.30 18.75
CA ALA A 188 6.40 13.55 19.49
C ALA A 188 5.02 14.12 19.90
N THR A 189 3.96 13.74 19.18
CA THR A 189 2.62 14.34 19.31
C THR A 189 1.47 13.31 19.30
N ASP A 190 1.79 12.03 19.09
CA ASP A 190 0.80 10.96 18.99
C ASP A 190 0.04 10.75 20.31
N ARG A 191 -1.27 11.03 20.26
CA ARG A 191 -2.17 10.94 21.42
C ARG A 191 -2.44 9.50 21.90
N TYR A 192 -2.12 8.48 21.12
CA TYR A 192 -2.44 7.09 21.46
C TYR A 192 -1.35 6.42 22.30
N ILE A 193 -0.15 6.99 22.34
CA ILE A 193 1.02 6.35 22.97
C ILE A 193 1.19 6.83 24.41
N ALA A 194 1.76 5.97 25.25
CA ALA A 194 1.86 6.23 26.69
C ALA A 194 2.81 7.37 27.06
N ALA A 195 3.79 7.66 26.22
CA ALA A 195 4.72 8.77 26.41
C ALA A 195 5.29 9.22 25.06
N HIS A 196 5.39 10.54 24.88
CA HIS A 196 6.00 11.11 23.68
C HIS A 196 7.53 10.99 23.72
N TYR A 197 8.15 10.94 22.55
CA TYR A 197 9.60 10.88 22.40
C TYR A 197 10.05 11.41 21.03
N THR A 198 11.36 11.63 20.88
CA THR A 198 11.98 12.12 19.63
C THR A 198 13.26 11.36 19.34
N SER A 199 13.86 11.56 18.17
CA SER A 199 15.17 10.97 17.85
C SER A 199 16.30 11.47 18.76
N ALA A 200 16.12 12.63 19.41
CA ALA A 200 17.06 13.18 20.39
C ALA A 200 16.90 12.56 21.78
N ASP A 201 15.68 12.17 22.16
CA ASP A 201 15.38 11.51 23.44
C ASP A 201 14.37 10.37 23.24
N LEU A 202 14.88 9.14 23.35
CA LEU A 202 14.12 7.89 23.19
C LEU A 202 13.54 7.35 24.52
N SER A 203 13.67 8.08 25.63
CA SER A 203 13.22 7.61 26.96
C SER A 203 11.74 7.23 26.97
N GLY A 204 10.88 8.00 26.29
CA GLY A 204 9.46 7.72 26.15
C GLY A 204 9.15 6.41 25.41
N LYS A 205 10.03 5.96 24.49
CA LYS A 205 9.85 4.69 23.78
C LYS A 205 9.84 3.49 24.75
N HIS A 206 10.66 3.53 25.80
CA HIS A 206 10.68 2.48 26.83
C HIS A 206 9.37 2.42 27.65
N LEU A 207 8.72 3.56 27.88
CA LEU A 207 7.41 3.62 28.52
C LEU A 207 6.32 3.05 27.60
N CYS A 208 6.36 3.38 26.31
CA CYS A 208 5.47 2.81 25.29
C CYS A 208 5.60 1.28 25.22
N LYS A 209 6.82 0.75 25.29
CA LYS A 209 7.05 -0.71 25.34
C LYS A 209 6.38 -1.39 26.52
N LYS A 210 6.47 -0.79 27.71
CA LYS A 210 5.79 -1.31 28.92
C LYS A 210 4.27 -1.27 28.76
N ASP A 211 3.73 -0.23 28.13
CA ASP A 211 2.30 -0.11 27.87
C ASP A 211 1.81 -1.21 26.91
N VAL A 212 2.53 -1.49 25.82
CA VAL A 212 2.22 -2.60 24.91
C VAL A 212 2.24 -3.94 25.66
N LEU A 213 3.27 -4.21 26.45
CA LEU A 213 3.34 -5.46 27.23
C LEU A 213 2.12 -5.61 28.15
N LYS A 214 1.67 -4.52 28.80
CA LYS A 214 0.47 -4.52 29.63
C LYS A 214 -0.79 -4.78 28.80
N ASP A 215 -0.95 -4.10 27.66
CA ASP A 215 -2.12 -4.27 26.77
C ASP A 215 -2.26 -5.71 26.26
N TYR A 216 -1.15 -6.44 26.15
CA TYR A 216 -1.11 -7.85 25.74
C TYR A 216 -1.00 -8.85 26.90
N ASN A 217 -1.04 -8.39 28.16
CA ASN A 217 -0.85 -9.22 29.37
C ASN A 217 0.46 -10.02 29.36
N LEU A 218 1.51 -9.48 28.73
CA LEU A 218 2.82 -10.09 28.67
C LEU A 218 3.65 -9.76 29.93
N PRO A 219 4.57 -10.64 30.37
CA PRO A 219 5.36 -10.41 31.56
C PRO A 219 6.23 -9.14 31.49
N ALA A 220 6.22 -8.32 32.54
CA ALA A 220 6.99 -7.09 32.63
C ALA A 220 8.51 -7.27 32.42
N ARG A 221 9.05 -8.47 32.71
CA ARG A 221 10.46 -8.82 32.46
C ARG A 221 10.87 -8.69 30.98
N LEU A 222 9.91 -8.75 30.04
CA LEU A 222 10.16 -8.55 28.62
C LEU A 222 10.49 -7.09 28.28
N GLY A 223 10.29 -6.14 29.21
CA GLY A 223 10.62 -4.73 29.01
C GLY A 223 12.11 -4.46 28.72
N SER A 224 13.00 -5.39 29.10
CA SER A 224 14.45 -5.36 28.80
C SER A 224 14.88 -6.37 27.73
N ARG A 225 13.92 -6.99 27.03
CA ARG A 225 14.15 -7.98 25.96
C ARG A 225 13.60 -7.48 24.63
N PRO A 226 14.08 -7.96 23.47
CA PRO A 226 13.49 -7.60 22.19
C PRO A 226 11.99 -7.89 22.15
N LEU A 227 11.21 -6.94 21.63
CA LEU A 227 9.77 -7.08 21.36
C LEU A 227 9.54 -6.91 19.86
N LEU A 228 9.10 -7.99 19.22
CA LEU A 228 8.81 -8.06 17.79
C LEU A 228 7.33 -7.77 17.57
N GLY A 229 7.01 -6.89 16.63
CA GLY A 229 5.65 -6.46 16.31
C GLY A 229 5.24 -6.83 14.88
N VAL A 230 3.97 -7.16 14.72
CA VAL A 230 3.28 -7.28 13.43
C VAL A 230 1.95 -6.56 13.50
N ILE A 231 1.69 -5.68 12.54
CA ILE A 231 0.36 -5.13 12.26
C ILE A 231 0.05 -5.45 10.81
N SER A 232 -1.03 -6.17 10.53
CA SER A 232 -1.34 -6.52 9.13
C SER A 232 -2.74 -7.05 8.91
N ARG A 233 -3.17 -7.04 7.64
CA ARG A 233 -4.22 -7.93 7.18
C ARG A 233 -3.68 -9.35 7.15
N LEU A 234 -4.41 -10.31 7.69
CA LEU A 234 -4.00 -11.71 7.74
C LEU A 234 -4.32 -12.41 6.41
N ALA A 235 -3.38 -12.38 5.47
CA ALA A 235 -3.54 -12.93 4.13
C ALA A 235 -2.25 -13.55 3.58
N ASP A 236 -2.36 -14.46 2.60
CA ASP A 236 -1.20 -15.20 2.03
C ASP A 236 -0.08 -14.26 1.54
N GLN A 237 -0.47 -13.13 0.96
CA GLN A 237 0.44 -12.09 0.46
C GLN A 237 1.42 -11.56 1.53
N LYS A 238 1.11 -11.68 2.82
CA LYS A 238 1.90 -11.12 3.93
C LYS A 238 2.96 -12.06 4.51
N GLY A 239 3.08 -13.28 4.00
CA GLY A 239 4.16 -14.19 4.37
C GLY A 239 4.10 -14.78 5.77
N PHE A 240 2.89 -15.00 6.28
CA PHE A 240 2.70 -15.63 7.60
C PHE A 240 3.03 -17.12 7.63
N ASP A 241 3.10 -17.77 6.47
CA ASP A 241 3.68 -19.11 6.31
C ASP A 241 5.17 -19.14 6.70
N LEU A 242 5.95 -18.13 6.31
CA LEU A 242 7.35 -18.01 6.74
C LEU A 242 7.45 -17.82 8.25
N LEU A 243 6.62 -16.95 8.84
CA LEU A 243 6.58 -16.73 10.27
C LEU A 243 6.18 -18.00 11.04
N ALA A 244 5.17 -18.72 10.55
CA ALA A 244 4.73 -20.00 11.12
C ALA A 244 5.87 -21.03 11.15
N ALA A 245 6.67 -21.11 10.09
CA ALA A 245 7.76 -22.06 9.98
C ALA A 245 8.89 -21.81 11.01
N ILE A 246 9.08 -20.56 11.44
CA ILE A 246 10.19 -20.18 12.33
C ILE A 246 9.75 -19.83 13.76
N ILE A 247 8.45 -19.82 14.05
CA ILE A 247 7.92 -19.31 15.32
C ILE A 247 8.49 -20.05 16.52
N ASP A 248 8.65 -21.37 16.44
CA ASP A 248 9.20 -22.18 17.53
C ASP A 248 10.67 -21.82 17.81
N GLN A 249 11.45 -21.52 16.76
CA GLN A 249 12.83 -21.07 16.87
C GLN A 249 12.90 -19.67 17.51
N LEU A 250 12.02 -18.75 17.10
CA LEU A 250 11.91 -17.42 17.70
C LEU A 250 11.53 -17.50 19.18
N MET A 251 10.57 -18.36 19.52
CA MET A 251 10.09 -18.52 20.90
C MET A 251 11.10 -19.24 21.81
N ALA A 252 12.13 -19.89 21.26
CA ALA A 252 13.26 -20.39 22.04
C ALA A 252 14.17 -19.26 22.55
N ILE A 253 14.18 -18.10 21.88
CA ILE A 253 14.95 -16.90 22.26
C ILE A 253 14.18 -16.13 23.35
N ASP A 254 14.88 -15.47 24.29
CA ASP A 254 14.23 -14.64 25.32
C ASP A 254 13.77 -13.28 24.76
N LEU A 255 12.70 -13.33 23.96
CA LEU A 255 12.03 -12.19 23.32
C LEU A 255 10.51 -12.23 23.55
N GLY A 256 9.85 -11.12 23.25
CA GLY A 256 8.39 -11.02 23.12
C GLY A 256 7.96 -10.86 21.67
N PHE A 257 6.74 -11.28 21.37
CA PHE A 257 6.09 -11.14 20.06
C PHE A 257 4.66 -10.64 20.25
N VAL A 258 4.27 -9.63 19.48
CA VAL A 258 2.90 -9.12 19.46
C VAL A 258 2.36 -9.02 18.04
N LEU A 259 1.09 -9.37 17.87
CA LEU A 259 0.38 -9.27 16.60
C LEU A 259 -0.98 -8.60 16.77
N LEU A 260 -1.25 -7.64 15.87
CA LEU A 260 -2.57 -7.06 15.64
C LEU A 260 -2.97 -7.28 14.17
N GLY A 261 -4.09 -7.93 13.93
CA GLY A 261 -4.56 -8.10 12.56
C GLY A 261 -5.84 -8.88 12.43
N THR A 262 -6.47 -8.80 11.27
CA THR A 262 -7.62 -9.64 10.90
C THR A 262 -7.58 -9.95 9.40
N GLY A 263 -8.30 -10.97 8.96
CA GLY A 263 -8.22 -11.49 7.59
C GLY A 263 -8.72 -12.93 7.50
N GLU A 264 -8.03 -13.78 6.75
CA GLU A 264 -8.40 -15.16 6.49
C GLU A 264 -8.39 -16.04 7.75
N GLN A 265 -9.41 -16.90 7.89
CA GLN A 265 -9.64 -17.73 9.08
C GLN A 265 -8.43 -18.62 9.42
N LYS A 266 -7.77 -19.21 8.41
CA LYS A 266 -6.59 -20.06 8.61
C LYS A 266 -5.48 -19.38 9.41
N TYR A 267 -5.34 -18.06 9.27
CA TYR A 267 -4.34 -17.29 10.00
C TYR A 267 -4.81 -16.89 11.39
N HIS A 268 -6.12 -16.72 11.59
CA HIS A 268 -6.66 -16.55 12.94
C HIS A 268 -6.36 -17.81 13.75
N ASP A 269 -6.67 -18.99 13.19
CA ASP A 269 -6.44 -20.28 13.84
C ASP A 269 -4.95 -20.48 14.16
N LEU A 270 -4.07 -20.19 13.19
CA LEU A 270 -2.61 -20.24 13.37
C LEU A 270 -2.14 -19.36 14.54
N PHE A 271 -2.50 -18.07 14.55
CA PHE A 271 -2.00 -17.15 15.57
C PHE A 271 -2.62 -17.40 16.93
N MET A 272 -3.88 -17.83 16.99
CA MET A 272 -4.49 -18.26 18.25
C MET A 272 -3.80 -19.50 18.82
N ALA A 273 -3.39 -20.46 17.99
CA ALA A 273 -2.59 -21.60 18.43
C ALA A 273 -1.21 -21.17 18.97
N ILE A 274 -0.56 -20.19 18.32
CA ILE A 274 0.71 -19.60 18.80
C ILE A 274 0.52 -18.94 20.17
N ALA A 275 -0.56 -18.16 20.36
CA ALA A 275 -0.87 -17.51 21.64
C ALA A 275 -1.07 -18.53 22.76
N GLN A 276 -1.75 -19.64 22.48
CA GLN A 276 -1.98 -20.72 23.44
C GLN A 276 -0.69 -21.49 23.78
N LYS A 277 0.18 -21.72 22.78
CA LYS A 277 1.45 -22.43 22.97
C LYS A 277 2.47 -21.58 23.73
N TYR A 278 2.46 -20.26 23.54
CA TYR A 278 3.45 -19.33 24.09
C TYR A 278 2.86 -18.14 24.85
N PRO A 279 1.96 -18.33 25.84
CA PRO A 279 1.16 -17.25 26.44
C PRO A 279 1.98 -16.22 27.23
N ARG A 280 3.24 -16.53 27.55
CA ARG A 280 4.17 -15.63 28.26
C ARG A 280 5.16 -14.92 27.34
N LYS A 281 5.09 -15.15 26.03
CA LYS A 281 5.96 -14.55 25.00
C LYS A 281 5.19 -13.99 23.81
N ALA A 282 4.06 -14.58 23.43
CA ALA A 282 3.26 -14.18 22.27
C ALA A 282 1.91 -13.57 22.71
N GLY A 283 1.68 -12.32 22.36
CA GLY A 283 0.41 -11.62 22.54
C GLY A 283 -0.30 -11.42 21.19
N ILE A 284 -1.49 -11.97 21.01
CA ILE A 284 -2.20 -11.93 19.72
C ILE A 284 -3.56 -11.27 19.91
N LYS A 285 -3.87 -10.29 19.05
CA LYS A 285 -5.18 -9.64 18.99
C LYS A 285 -5.72 -9.67 17.56
N ILE A 286 -6.80 -10.43 17.38
CA ILE A 286 -7.49 -10.53 16.10
C ILE A 286 -8.54 -9.42 16.00
N ALA A 287 -8.13 -8.24 15.53
CA ALA A 287 -8.98 -7.06 15.47
C ALA A 287 -8.42 -6.00 14.50
N TYR A 288 -9.28 -5.05 14.13
CA TYR A 288 -8.85 -3.74 13.65
C TYR A 288 -8.89 -2.75 14.83
N ASN A 289 -7.76 -2.17 15.19
CA ASN A 289 -7.68 -1.22 16.30
C ASN A 289 -6.57 -0.19 16.04
N ASN A 290 -6.96 1.03 15.65
CA ASN A 290 -5.99 2.08 15.30
C ASN A 290 -5.12 2.47 16.50
N ALA A 291 -5.71 2.73 17.67
CA ALA A 291 -4.96 3.13 18.86
C ALA A 291 -3.88 2.09 19.23
N LEU A 292 -4.21 0.81 19.14
CA LEU A 292 -3.25 -0.26 19.42
C LEU A 292 -2.17 -0.39 18.34
N ALA A 293 -2.49 -0.10 17.07
CA ALA A 293 -1.49 -0.06 16.00
C ALA A 293 -0.40 1.00 16.31
N HIS A 294 -0.80 2.22 16.67
CA HIS A 294 0.11 3.29 17.11
C HIS A 294 0.97 2.86 18.32
N LYS A 295 0.36 2.22 19.32
CA LYS A 295 1.08 1.71 20.48
C LYS A 295 2.13 0.65 20.10
N ILE A 296 1.80 -0.27 19.20
CA ILE A 296 2.74 -1.29 18.72
C ILE A 296 3.91 -0.65 17.97
N GLU A 297 3.64 0.28 17.06
CA GLU A 297 4.68 1.04 16.34
C GLU A 297 5.58 1.80 17.32
N ALA A 298 5.03 2.36 18.40
CA ALA A 298 5.82 3.04 19.41
C ALA A 298 6.60 2.10 20.34
N GLY A 299 5.99 1.00 20.77
CA GLY A 299 6.50 0.15 21.83
C GLY A 299 7.37 -1.03 21.39
N CYS A 300 7.25 -1.48 20.15
CA CYS A 300 8.09 -2.57 19.64
C CYS A 300 9.52 -2.08 19.33
N ASP A 301 10.46 -3.02 19.31
CA ASP A 301 11.83 -2.74 18.87
C ASP A 301 12.02 -3.10 17.40
N ILE A 302 11.42 -4.22 16.97
CA ILE A 302 11.55 -4.77 15.62
C ILE A 302 10.16 -4.96 15.03
N PHE A 303 9.96 -4.56 13.77
CA PHE A 303 8.71 -4.80 13.04
C PHE A 303 8.92 -5.80 11.90
N LEU A 304 8.09 -6.84 11.81
CA LEU A 304 8.27 -7.92 10.84
C LEU A 304 7.34 -7.77 9.64
N MET A 305 7.91 -7.80 8.43
CA MET A 305 7.15 -7.74 7.17
C MET A 305 7.69 -8.74 6.14
N PRO A 306 7.44 -10.05 6.31
CA PRO A 306 7.91 -11.09 5.39
C PRO A 306 7.05 -11.20 4.11
N SER A 307 6.44 -10.10 3.67
CA SER A 307 5.47 -10.08 2.56
C SER A 307 6.03 -10.75 1.30
N ARG A 308 5.21 -11.60 0.67
CA ARG A 308 5.56 -12.27 -0.59
C ARG A 308 5.74 -11.27 -1.72
N TYR A 309 4.84 -10.31 -1.83
CA TYR A 309 4.97 -9.11 -2.64
C TYR A 309 4.39 -7.95 -1.85
N GLU A 310 4.86 -6.72 -2.00
CA GLU A 310 4.26 -5.58 -1.28
C GLU A 310 4.37 -4.31 -2.14
N PRO A 311 3.28 -3.87 -2.82
CA PRO A 311 3.36 -2.75 -3.76
C PRO A 311 4.03 -1.51 -3.17
N CYS A 312 3.62 -1.14 -1.95
CA CYS A 312 4.30 -0.14 -1.14
C CYS A 312 4.52 -0.62 0.30
N GLY A 313 3.42 -0.95 1.00
CA GLY A 313 3.41 -1.05 2.45
C GLY A 313 3.53 0.34 3.10
N LEU A 314 2.80 0.60 4.17
CA LEU A 314 2.96 1.85 4.96
C LEU A 314 3.60 1.59 6.32
N ASN A 315 3.44 0.39 6.86
CA ASN A 315 3.90 0.08 8.21
C ASN A 315 5.41 0.21 8.36
N GLN A 316 6.20 -0.12 7.35
CA GLN A 316 7.64 0.10 7.43
C GLN A 316 7.99 1.59 7.57
N ILE A 317 7.23 2.48 6.92
CA ILE A 317 7.43 3.93 7.05
C ILE A 317 7.00 4.40 8.44
N TYR A 318 5.89 3.90 8.98
CA TYR A 318 5.48 4.16 10.36
C TYR A 318 6.54 3.67 11.34
N SER A 319 6.99 2.43 11.21
CA SER A 319 8.03 1.84 12.04
C SER A 319 9.31 2.69 12.02
N LEU A 320 9.77 3.13 10.85
CA LEU A 320 10.92 4.03 10.73
C LEU A 320 10.71 5.32 11.53
N LYS A 321 9.56 5.99 11.35
CA LYS A 321 9.21 7.22 12.05
C LYS A 321 9.16 7.06 13.57
N TYR A 322 8.75 5.89 14.06
CA TYR A 322 8.68 5.56 15.49
C TYR A 322 9.96 4.91 16.03
N GLY A 323 10.99 4.74 15.21
CA GLY A 323 12.24 4.11 15.63
C GLY A 323 12.08 2.62 15.96
N THR A 324 11.11 1.96 15.36
CA THR A 324 10.93 0.51 15.37
C THR A 324 11.57 -0.04 14.12
N VAL A 325 12.56 -0.90 14.26
CA VAL A 325 13.44 -1.29 13.15
C VAL A 325 12.76 -2.36 12.29
N PRO A 326 12.52 -2.10 10.99
CA PRO A 326 11.88 -3.07 10.11
C PRO A 326 12.82 -4.23 9.74
N VAL A 327 12.28 -5.45 9.73
CA VAL A 327 12.86 -6.63 9.07
C VAL A 327 11.91 -7.03 7.96
N VAL A 328 12.35 -6.86 6.71
CA VAL A 328 11.48 -6.93 5.54
C VAL A 328 12.03 -7.86 4.46
N ARG A 329 11.13 -8.40 3.63
CA ARG A 329 11.55 -8.96 2.35
C ARG A 329 11.84 -7.83 1.35
N ALA A 330 12.90 -7.95 0.56
CA ALA A 330 13.23 -7.04 -0.55
C ALA A 330 12.22 -7.22 -1.70
N THR A 331 11.04 -6.61 -1.58
CA THR A 331 10.00 -6.58 -2.60
C THR A 331 9.24 -5.26 -2.60
N GLY A 332 8.88 -4.77 -3.79
CA GLY A 332 8.12 -3.54 -4.00
C GLY A 332 8.56 -2.39 -3.10
N GLY A 333 7.63 -1.71 -2.43
CA GLY A 333 7.99 -0.54 -1.63
C GLY A 333 8.80 -0.85 -0.38
N LEU A 334 8.85 -2.10 0.09
CA LEU A 334 9.76 -2.48 1.17
C LEU A 334 11.22 -2.38 0.73
N ASP A 335 11.52 -2.76 -0.51
CA ASP A 335 12.88 -2.67 -1.05
C ASP A 335 13.32 -1.21 -1.27
N ASP A 336 12.37 -0.35 -1.69
CA ASP A 336 12.61 1.07 -1.93
C ASP A 336 12.74 1.90 -0.65
N THR A 337 12.07 1.50 0.43
CA THR A 337 12.06 2.26 1.69
C THR A 337 13.11 1.77 2.69
N ILE A 338 13.43 0.48 2.69
CA ILE A 338 14.37 -0.13 3.63
C ILE A 338 15.74 -0.32 3.00
N MET A 339 16.72 0.37 3.55
CA MET A 339 18.14 0.20 3.27
C MET A 339 18.73 -0.76 4.31
N ASP A 340 19.27 -1.89 3.82
CA ASP A 340 19.84 -2.92 4.69
C ASP A 340 20.99 -2.34 5.50
N TYR A 341 21.02 -2.64 6.80
CA TYR A 341 22.00 -2.09 7.71
C TYR A 341 23.40 -2.68 7.47
N ASP A 342 24.36 -1.81 7.20
CA ASP A 342 25.77 -2.14 7.07
C ASP A 342 26.51 -1.76 8.34
N GLU A 343 26.91 -2.77 9.11
CA GLU A 343 27.62 -2.62 10.39
C GLU A 343 28.97 -1.88 10.22
N ARG A 344 29.60 -1.99 9.05
CA ARG A 344 30.92 -1.37 8.79
C ARG A 344 30.82 0.14 8.67
N THR A 345 29.76 0.63 8.02
CA THR A 345 29.54 2.05 7.78
C THR A 345 28.60 2.67 8.81
N GLY A 346 27.77 1.85 9.46
CA GLY A 346 26.71 2.30 10.35
C GLY A 346 25.51 2.92 9.66
N GLN A 347 25.40 2.73 8.34
CA GLN A 347 24.31 3.24 7.53
C GLN A 347 23.25 2.16 7.33
N GLY A 348 22.03 2.59 7.04
CA GLY A 348 20.86 1.72 6.89
C GLY A 348 19.79 2.05 7.90
N ASN A 349 18.60 1.51 7.66
CA ASN A 349 17.39 1.79 8.44
C ASN A 349 16.56 0.52 8.72
N GLY A 350 17.10 -0.66 8.45
CA GLY A 350 16.44 -1.92 8.74
C GLY A 350 17.25 -3.11 8.25
N PHE A 351 16.62 -4.28 8.21
CA PHE A 351 17.23 -5.52 7.74
C PHE A 351 16.41 -6.12 6.61
N LYS A 352 17.09 -6.57 5.56
CA LYS A 352 16.47 -7.19 4.39
C LYS A 352 16.84 -8.64 4.22
N PHE A 353 15.90 -9.41 3.69
CA PHE A 353 16.14 -10.71 3.08
C PHE A 353 15.49 -10.76 1.68
N THR A 354 16.03 -11.55 0.76
CA THR A 354 15.60 -11.53 -0.65
C THR A 354 14.75 -12.75 -1.01
N GLU A 355 15.26 -13.94 -0.70
CA GLU A 355 14.59 -15.19 -1.04
C GLU A 355 13.36 -15.41 -0.15
N TYR A 356 12.24 -15.82 -0.75
CA TYR A 356 11.01 -16.12 -0.01
C TYR A 356 11.14 -17.48 0.72
N ARG A 357 11.99 -17.51 1.75
CA ARG A 357 12.39 -18.70 2.49
C ARG A 357 12.43 -18.41 3.98
N ALA A 358 11.97 -19.39 4.77
CA ALA A 358 11.88 -19.28 6.22
C ALA A 358 13.26 -19.04 6.86
N ASP A 359 14.29 -19.74 6.38
CA ASP A 359 15.66 -19.61 6.89
C ASP A 359 16.22 -18.21 6.63
N ASP A 360 16.06 -17.65 5.43
CA ASP A 360 16.51 -16.30 5.09
C ASP A 360 15.80 -15.23 5.94
N PHE A 361 14.50 -15.41 6.17
CA PHE A 361 13.74 -14.53 7.07
C PHE A 361 14.27 -14.62 8.51
N PHE A 362 14.52 -15.82 9.02
CA PHE A 362 15.06 -16.02 10.37
C PHE A 362 16.48 -15.42 10.51
N HIS A 363 17.35 -15.60 9.51
CA HIS A 363 18.69 -15.00 9.52
C HIS A 363 18.65 -13.47 9.57
N ALA A 364 17.73 -12.82 8.84
CA ALA A 364 17.55 -11.38 8.93
C ALA A 364 17.10 -10.92 10.33
N ILE A 365 16.21 -11.68 10.98
CA ILE A 365 15.83 -11.43 12.38
C ILE A 365 17.04 -11.61 13.31
N GLN A 366 17.86 -12.66 13.11
CA GLN A 366 19.05 -12.90 13.93
C GLN A 366 20.07 -11.76 13.82
N ARG A 367 20.27 -11.18 12.63
CA ARG A 367 21.09 -9.97 12.44
C ARG A 367 20.56 -8.81 13.29
N ALA A 368 19.26 -8.56 13.23
CA ALA A 368 18.62 -7.52 14.03
C ALA A 368 18.78 -7.75 15.55
N LEU A 369 18.58 -8.99 16.01
CA LEU A 369 18.74 -9.37 17.42
C LEU A 369 20.20 -9.27 17.89
N THR A 370 21.16 -9.56 17.01
CA THR A 370 22.59 -9.44 17.30
C THR A 370 22.96 -7.98 17.51
N LEU A 371 22.49 -7.09 16.63
CA LEU A 371 22.72 -5.65 16.77
C LEU A 371 21.99 -5.08 18.00
N TYR A 372 20.78 -5.58 18.31
CA TYR A 372 20.03 -5.18 19.50
C TYR A 372 20.81 -5.39 20.80
N ALA A 373 21.65 -6.43 20.86
CA ALA A 373 22.51 -6.71 22.01
C ALA A 373 23.63 -5.66 22.20
N ASN A 374 23.85 -4.76 21.25
CA ASN A 374 24.78 -3.64 21.33
C ASN A 374 24.02 -2.29 21.41
N PRO A 375 23.83 -1.72 22.62
CA PRO A 375 22.98 -0.55 22.82
C PRO A 375 23.41 0.71 22.05
N ALA A 376 24.72 0.91 21.87
CA ALA A 376 25.24 2.07 21.15
C ALA A 376 24.89 1.99 19.66
N GLU A 377 25.12 0.81 19.07
CA GLU A 377 24.83 0.54 17.67
C GLU A 377 23.33 0.50 17.37
N TRP A 378 22.56 -0.11 18.26
CA TRP A 378 21.10 -0.11 18.16
C TRP A 378 20.53 1.31 18.22
N SER A 379 21.01 2.13 19.14
CA SER A 379 20.59 3.54 19.25
C SER A 379 20.93 4.33 17.98
N ARG A 380 22.09 4.08 17.37
CA ARG A 380 22.47 4.64 16.07
C ARG A 380 21.48 4.24 14.98
N LEU A 381 21.16 2.96 14.84
CA LEU A 381 20.19 2.48 13.86
C LEU A 381 18.80 3.08 14.07
N VAL A 382 18.30 3.15 15.31
CA VAL A 382 17.01 3.77 15.63
C VAL A 382 16.98 5.24 15.21
N LYS A 383 18.05 5.99 15.48
CA LYS A 383 18.17 7.39 15.03
C LYS A 383 18.20 7.52 13.51
N ASN A 384 18.92 6.63 12.83
CA ASN A 384 18.90 6.58 11.36
C ASN A 384 17.47 6.39 10.87
N CYS A 385 16.73 5.42 11.43
CA CYS A 385 15.34 5.15 11.06
C CYS A 385 14.47 6.41 11.13
N MET A 386 14.51 7.10 12.27
CA MET A 386 13.69 8.30 12.52
C MET A 386 14.10 9.53 11.71
N ALA A 387 15.26 9.50 11.05
CA ALA A 387 15.77 10.60 10.23
C ALA A 387 15.28 10.54 8.78
N TYR A 388 14.79 9.39 8.29
CA TYR A 388 14.23 9.30 6.94
C TYR A 388 12.89 10.04 6.84
N ASP A 389 12.70 10.77 5.75
CA ASP A 389 11.49 11.53 5.47
C ASP A 389 10.73 10.93 4.30
N PHE A 390 9.56 10.36 4.60
CA PHE A 390 8.60 9.83 3.64
C PHE A 390 7.25 10.57 3.77
N SER A 391 7.29 11.85 4.14
CA SER A 391 6.10 12.69 4.24
C SER A 391 5.38 12.84 2.89
N TRP A 392 4.10 13.23 2.96
CA TRP A 392 3.32 13.59 1.77
C TRP A 392 3.96 14.67 0.90
N GLU A 393 4.72 15.61 1.50
CA GLU A 393 5.35 16.68 0.73
C GLU A 393 6.36 16.14 -0.28
N GLN A 394 7.14 15.12 0.10
CA GLN A 394 8.10 14.46 -0.81
C GLN A 394 7.39 13.74 -1.96
N SER A 395 6.28 13.05 -1.65
CA SER A 395 5.50 12.32 -2.66
C SER A 395 4.77 13.29 -3.60
N ALA A 396 4.20 14.37 -3.08
CA ALA A 396 3.47 15.38 -3.84
C ALA A 396 4.34 16.04 -4.91
N ARG A 397 5.61 16.33 -4.60
CA ARG A 397 6.57 16.88 -5.59
C ARG A 397 6.75 15.94 -6.79
N GLN A 398 6.89 14.64 -6.55
CA GLN A 398 7.01 13.64 -7.63
C GLN A 398 5.72 13.54 -8.47
N TYR A 399 4.54 13.65 -7.85
CA TYR A 399 3.28 13.71 -8.59
C TYR A 399 3.16 14.98 -9.44
N LEU A 400 3.63 16.14 -8.98
CA LEU A 400 3.65 17.36 -9.79
C LEU A 400 4.51 17.21 -11.04
N GLU A 401 5.66 16.52 -10.94
CA GLU A 401 6.50 16.18 -12.10
C GLU A 401 5.78 15.24 -13.07
N LEU A 402 5.14 14.18 -12.55
CA LEU A 402 4.34 13.23 -13.33
C LEU A 402 3.21 13.92 -14.11
N TYR A 403 2.52 14.84 -13.44
CA TYR A 403 1.46 15.66 -14.01
C TYR A 403 1.98 16.56 -15.14
N GLY A 404 3.14 17.18 -14.97
CA GLY A 404 3.81 17.93 -16.03
C GLY A 404 4.15 17.07 -17.24
N MET A 405 4.65 15.85 -17.03
CA MET A 405 4.93 14.89 -18.11
C MET A 405 3.67 14.49 -18.88
N ALA A 406 2.58 14.18 -18.16
CA ALA A 406 1.30 13.81 -18.77
C ALA A 406 0.72 14.93 -19.66
N ILE A 407 0.72 16.18 -19.17
CA ILE A 407 0.26 17.35 -19.95
C ILE A 407 1.12 17.54 -21.21
N GLN A 408 2.45 17.44 -21.08
CA GLN A 408 3.35 17.60 -22.24
C GLN A 408 3.12 16.53 -23.30
N LYS A 409 2.79 15.30 -22.89
CA LYS A 409 2.52 14.20 -23.81
C LYS A 409 1.28 14.47 -24.67
N VAL A 410 0.16 14.86 -24.05
CA VAL A 410 -1.06 15.21 -24.79
C VAL A 410 -0.80 16.31 -25.81
N LYS A 411 -0.08 17.37 -25.42
CA LYS A 411 0.29 18.47 -26.34
C LYS A 411 1.17 18.04 -27.52
N ARG A 412 1.97 16.99 -27.38
CA ARG A 412 2.79 16.44 -28.48
C ARG A 412 1.94 15.62 -29.43
N GLU A 413 1.03 14.80 -28.91
CA GLU A 413 0.11 13.99 -29.71
C GLU A 413 -0.78 14.85 -30.60
N GLU A 414 -1.28 15.99 -30.10
CA GLU A 414 -2.07 16.93 -30.92
C GLU A 414 -1.27 17.51 -32.08
N LYS A 415 0.00 17.88 -31.86
CA LYS A 415 0.89 18.42 -32.89
C LYS A 415 1.31 17.40 -33.96
N SER A 416 1.15 16.11 -33.69
CA SER A 416 1.45 15.05 -34.67
C SER A 416 0.24 14.71 -35.55
N ILE A 417 -0.95 15.21 -35.20
CA ILE A 417 -2.22 14.94 -35.91
C ILE A 417 -2.67 16.14 -36.76
N GLY A 418 -2.28 17.36 -36.36
CA GLY A 418 -2.47 18.59 -37.16
C GLY A 418 -1.25 18.93 -38.00
#